data_AF-A0A9R0VWW0-F1
#
_entry.id   AF-A0A9R0VWW0-F1
#
_cell.length_a   1.000
_cell.length_b   1.000
_cell.length_c   1.000
_cell.angle_alpha   90.00
_cell.angle_beta   90.00
_cell.angle_gamma   90.00
#
_symmetry.space_group_name_H-M   'P 1'
#
loop_
_entity.id
_entity.type
_entity.pdbx_description
1 polymer ?
#
loop_
_entity_poly.entity_id
_entity_poly.type
_entity_poly.pdbx_seq_one_letter_code
_entity_poly.pdbx_strand_id
1 'polypeptide(L)'
;MSPSHELQSGMASRFTLLACIGALFAGAAAPVPPATFVFGDSLVDAGNNNYIATLSRANYAPNGIDFDGHQATGRYTNGRTIVDILGQEMGLGGFVLPYMDPNTTGDVLFRGVNYASGGGGILNQTGSIFGGRINLDAQIDNYAKNRRDMMTQHGEVAAVSRLRGALFSVTMGSNDFINNYLVPVLSVPERAVTPPEAFINGMIAKYRQQLIRLYLLDARKIVVVNVGPIGCIPYLRDIMTTGAGACAEFPNQLAQSFNRKLRAVVTELGAGLGGSRFVYADVYRIVSDVIANYKSHGTIAHMTSSHQA
;
A
#
# COMPACT_ATOMS: atom_id res chain seq x y z
N MET A 1 -5.61 -32.15 -6.04
CA MET A 1 -4.55 -31.88 -5.04
C MET A 1 -5.08 -32.31 -3.68
N SER A 2 -4.28 -33.01 -2.87
CA SER A 2 -4.71 -33.57 -1.58
C SER A 2 -4.83 -32.44 -0.53
N PRO A 3 -5.86 -32.45 0.35
CA PRO A 3 -6.07 -31.41 1.38
C PRO A 3 -4.87 -31.20 2.32
N SER A 4 -4.02 -32.22 2.47
CA SER A 4 -2.82 -32.18 3.30
C SER A 4 -1.74 -31.22 2.79
N HIS A 5 -1.65 -30.99 1.48
CA HIS A 5 -0.62 -30.14 0.87
C HIS A 5 -0.92 -28.65 1.02
N GLU A 6 -2.19 -28.25 0.93
CA GLU A 6 -2.62 -26.86 1.18
C GLU A 6 -2.44 -26.45 2.65
N LEU A 7 -2.74 -27.37 3.58
CA LEU A 7 -2.58 -27.12 5.01
C LEU A 7 -1.11 -26.93 5.40
N GLN A 8 -0.20 -27.73 4.84
CA GLN A 8 1.24 -27.64 5.07
C GLN A 8 1.85 -26.38 4.44
N SER A 9 1.43 -26.03 3.22
CA SER A 9 1.80 -24.79 2.52
C SER A 9 1.37 -23.54 3.32
N GLY A 10 0.11 -23.50 3.78
CA GLY A 10 -0.44 -22.40 4.55
C GLY A 10 0.26 -22.20 5.91
N MET A 11 0.57 -23.29 6.62
CA MET A 11 1.35 -23.21 7.86
C MET A 11 2.77 -22.68 7.62
N ALA A 12 3.51 -23.21 6.64
CA ALA A 12 4.87 -22.77 6.37
C ALA A 12 4.94 -21.29 5.94
N SER A 13 3.97 -20.83 5.16
CA SER A 13 3.85 -19.42 4.75
C SER A 13 3.54 -18.50 5.95
N ARG A 14 2.62 -18.92 6.84
CA ARG A 14 2.32 -18.20 8.09
C ARG A 14 3.53 -18.14 9.03
N PHE A 15 4.25 -19.25 9.22
CA PHE A 15 5.48 -19.27 10.02
C PHE A 15 6.56 -18.34 9.46
N THR A 16 6.73 -18.31 8.14
CA THR A 16 7.71 -17.42 7.48
C THR A 16 7.32 -15.95 7.62
N LEU A 17 6.04 -15.62 7.45
CA LEU A 17 5.52 -14.26 7.63
C LEU A 17 5.69 -13.79 9.08
N LEU A 18 5.29 -14.60 10.06
CA LEU A 18 5.43 -14.29 11.47
C LEU A 18 6.90 -14.18 11.90
N ALA A 19 7.81 -14.99 11.32
CA ALA A 19 9.25 -14.86 11.56
C ALA A 19 9.83 -13.55 10.99
N CYS A 20 9.43 -13.16 9.76
CA CYS A 20 9.83 -11.88 9.15
C CYS A 20 9.30 -10.67 9.92
N ILE A 21 8.04 -10.73 10.38
CA ILE A 21 7.45 -9.70 11.24
C ILE A 21 8.16 -9.71 12.60
N GLY A 22 8.37 -10.87 13.21
CA GLY A 22 9.09 -11.02 14.48
C GLY A 22 10.50 -10.42 14.43
N ALA A 23 11.20 -10.52 13.30
CA ALA A 23 12.49 -9.88 13.09
C ALA A 23 12.43 -8.34 13.16
N LEU A 24 11.30 -7.70 12.82
CA LEU A 24 11.09 -6.25 12.99
C LEU A 24 10.95 -5.85 14.47
N PHE A 25 10.57 -6.78 15.33
CA PHE A 25 10.33 -6.56 16.76
C PHE A 25 11.36 -7.26 17.66
N ALA A 26 12.43 -7.83 17.09
CA ALA A 26 13.49 -8.49 17.85
C ALA A 26 14.09 -7.52 18.90
N GLY A 27 14.07 -7.94 20.17
CA GLY A 27 14.54 -7.15 21.32
C GLY A 27 13.47 -6.30 22.01
N ALA A 28 12.22 -6.27 21.53
CA ALA A 28 11.11 -5.61 22.22
C ALA A 28 10.38 -6.60 23.14
N ALA A 29 10.35 -6.32 24.44
CA ALA A 29 9.41 -6.97 25.35
C ALA A 29 8.07 -6.21 25.29
N ALA A 30 7.02 -6.80 24.72
CA ALA A 30 5.66 -6.31 24.96
C ALA A 30 4.56 -7.37 24.77
N PRO A 31 3.61 -7.49 25.71
CA PRO A 31 2.40 -8.30 25.61
C PRO A 31 1.28 -7.63 24.76
N VAL A 32 1.54 -6.49 24.10
CA VAL A 32 0.55 -5.70 23.34
C VAL A 32 0.94 -5.64 21.85
N PRO A 33 0.00 -5.89 20.91
CA PRO A 33 0.25 -5.80 19.48
C PRO A 33 0.82 -4.42 19.06
N PRO A 34 1.76 -4.37 18.09
CA PRO A 34 2.30 -3.12 17.59
C PRO A 34 1.19 -2.30 16.91
N ALA A 35 1.16 -0.98 17.14
CA ALA A 35 0.29 -0.10 16.37
C ALA A 35 0.69 -0.16 14.89
N THR A 36 -0.26 0.01 13.98
CA THR A 36 0.01 -0.06 12.54
C THR A 36 -0.46 1.21 11.84
N PHE A 37 0.47 1.96 11.26
CA PHE A 37 0.17 3.17 10.49
C PHE A 37 0.38 2.89 8.99
N VAL A 38 -0.68 3.05 8.21
CA VAL A 38 -0.70 2.66 6.79
C VAL A 38 -0.75 3.91 5.93
N PHE A 39 0.14 3.97 4.95
CA PHE A 39 0.22 5.01 3.93
C PHE A 39 0.18 4.32 2.56
N GLY A 40 -0.49 4.94 1.60
CA GLY A 40 -0.53 4.36 0.26
C GLY A 40 -1.70 4.79 -0.59
N ASP A 41 -1.92 4.04 -1.65
CA ASP A 41 -3.01 4.24 -2.58
C ASP A 41 -4.18 3.27 -2.34
N SER A 42 -5.01 3.08 -3.37
CA SER A 42 -6.15 2.16 -3.38
C SER A 42 -5.82 0.73 -2.95
N LEU A 43 -4.57 0.26 -3.13
CA LEU A 43 -4.18 -1.10 -2.75
C LEU A 43 -4.28 -1.36 -1.25
N VAL A 44 -4.27 -0.30 -0.44
CA VAL A 44 -4.30 -0.39 1.03
C VAL A 44 -5.28 0.62 1.65
N ASP A 45 -6.14 1.27 0.87
CA ASP A 45 -7.16 2.19 1.38
C ASP A 45 -8.24 1.43 2.18
N ALA A 46 -8.52 1.90 3.39
CA ALA A 46 -9.54 1.34 4.28
C ALA A 46 -10.91 2.05 4.17
N GLY A 47 -11.04 3.04 3.29
CA GLY A 47 -12.27 3.80 3.03
C GLY A 47 -12.14 5.32 3.18
N ASN A 48 -10.93 5.90 3.17
CA ASN A 48 -10.74 7.35 3.27
C ASN A 48 -11.46 8.09 2.13
N ASN A 49 -11.46 7.52 0.93
CA ASN A 49 -12.08 8.11 -0.25
C ASN A 49 -13.62 8.25 -0.14
N ASN A 50 -14.27 7.59 0.82
CA ASN A 50 -15.71 7.75 1.07
C ASN A 50 -16.05 9.16 1.58
N TYR A 51 -15.08 9.85 2.18
CA TYR A 51 -15.26 11.15 2.81
C TYR A 51 -14.77 12.33 1.95
N ILE A 52 -14.37 12.06 0.70
CA ILE A 52 -13.78 13.05 -0.20
C ILE A 52 -14.63 13.13 -1.47
N ALA A 53 -14.82 14.32 -2.04
CA ALA A 53 -15.43 14.47 -3.36
C ALA A 53 -14.47 13.98 -4.46
N THR A 54 -14.66 12.74 -4.90
CA THR A 54 -13.75 12.05 -5.82
C THR A 54 -14.48 11.05 -6.71
N LEU A 55 -13.96 10.84 -7.91
CA LEU A 55 -14.38 9.76 -8.81
C LEU A 55 -13.73 8.43 -8.44
N SER A 56 -12.65 8.43 -7.66
CA SER A 56 -12.00 7.21 -7.18
C SER A 56 -12.67 6.78 -5.87
N ARG A 57 -13.73 5.97 -5.96
CA ARG A 57 -14.38 5.35 -4.80
C ARG A 57 -14.54 3.86 -5.00
N ALA A 58 -14.57 3.11 -3.91
CA ALA A 58 -14.84 1.67 -3.87
C ALA A 58 -15.94 1.32 -2.84
N ASN A 59 -16.92 2.21 -2.67
CA ASN A 59 -18.07 2.06 -1.76
C ASN A 59 -19.32 1.53 -2.46
N TYR A 60 -19.14 0.75 -3.53
CA TYR A 60 -20.21 0.14 -4.31
C TYR A 60 -19.79 -1.27 -4.73
N ALA A 61 -20.80 -2.11 -5.01
CA ALA A 61 -20.60 -3.47 -5.49
C ALA A 61 -19.79 -3.50 -6.81
N PRO A 62 -18.91 -4.49 -7.03
CA PRO A 62 -18.75 -5.71 -6.25
C PRO A 62 -17.78 -5.61 -5.06
N ASN A 63 -17.27 -4.42 -4.71
CA ASN A 63 -16.37 -4.30 -3.56
C ASN A 63 -17.09 -4.68 -2.26
N GLY A 64 -16.38 -5.36 -1.36
CA GLY A 64 -16.87 -5.78 -0.04
C GLY A 64 -17.80 -7.00 -0.01
N ILE A 65 -18.08 -7.68 -1.13
CA ILE A 65 -18.94 -8.89 -1.13
C ILE A 65 -18.40 -10.04 -0.27
N ASP A 66 -17.07 -10.14 -0.13
CA ASP A 66 -16.36 -11.13 0.69
C ASP A 66 -15.86 -10.52 2.02
N PHE A 67 -16.20 -9.28 2.32
CA PHE A 67 -15.88 -8.63 3.59
C PHE A 67 -16.92 -8.96 4.65
N ASP A 68 -16.55 -8.83 5.93
CA ASP A 68 -17.45 -9.06 7.04
C ASP A 68 -18.68 -8.13 6.90
N GLY A 69 -19.89 -8.71 6.82
CA GLY A 69 -21.13 -7.98 6.57
C GLY A 69 -21.53 -7.83 5.10
N HIS A 70 -20.75 -8.36 4.15
CA HIS A 70 -21.06 -8.42 2.71
C HIS A 70 -21.39 -7.06 2.08
N GLN A 71 -20.71 -6.00 2.52
CA GLN A 71 -20.95 -4.63 2.08
C GLN A 71 -19.64 -3.89 1.76
N ALA A 72 -19.73 -2.97 0.79
CA ALA A 72 -18.60 -2.15 0.38
C ALA A 72 -18.17 -1.22 1.53
N THR A 73 -16.89 -1.32 1.92
CA THR A 73 -16.29 -0.47 2.98
C THR A 73 -15.46 0.69 2.44
N GLY A 74 -15.28 0.77 1.11
CA GLY A 74 -14.32 1.69 0.49
C GLY A 74 -12.93 1.08 0.24
N ARG A 75 -12.73 -0.20 0.59
CA ARG A 75 -11.59 -1.00 0.15
C ARG A 75 -11.75 -1.38 -1.32
N TYR A 76 -10.69 -1.26 -2.12
CA TYR A 76 -10.68 -1.57 -3.56
C TYR A 76 -10.50 -3.07 -3.81
N THR A 77 -11.36 -3.88 -3.19
CA THR A 77 -11.37 -5.34 -3.28
C THR A 77 -12.72 -5.86 -2.81
N ASN A 78 -13.02 -7.11 -3.16
CA ASN A 78 -14.19 -7.82 -2.65
C ASN A 78 -14.09 -8.07 -1.14
N GLY A 79 -12.88 -8.10 -0.56
CA GLY A 79 -12.69 -8.48 0.83
C GLY A 79 -11.67 -7.60 1.56
N ARG A 80 -10.73 -8.25 2.24
CA ARG A 80 -9.69 -7.61 3.05
C ARG A 80 -8.52 -7.18 2.17
N THR A 81 -7.91 -6.03 2.47
CA THR A 81 -6.64 -5.62 1.87
C THR A 81 -5.49 -6.42 2.48
N ILE A 82 -4.30 -6.35 1.88
CA ILE A 82 -3.13 -7.04 2.45
C ILE A 82 -2.78 -6.52 3.85
N VAL A 83 -2.93 -5.22 4.11
CA VAL A 83 -2.65 -4.64 5.43
C VAL A 83 -3.67 -5.06 6.49
N ASP A 84 -4.92 -5.33 6.10
CA ASP A 84 -5.92 -5.90 7.00
C ASP A 84 -5.54 -7.32 7.43
N ILE A 85 -5.13 -8.15 6.46
CA ILE A 85 -4.70 -9.53 6.71
C ILE A 85 -3.46 -9.54 7.62
N LEU A 86 -2.45 -8.71 7.31
CA LEU A 86 -1.26 -8.58 8.14
C LEU A 86 -1.60 -8.10 9.55
N GLY A 87 -2.50 -7.13 9.70
CA GLY A 87 -2.95 -6.64 10.98
C GLY A 87 -3.60 -7.73 11.85
N GLN A 88 -4.41 -8.59 11.23
CA GLN A 88 -5.03 -9.74 11.91
C GLN A 88 -3.99 -10.77 12.35
N GLU A 89 -3.03 -11.11 11.48
CA GLU A 89 -1.94 -12.05 11.82
C GLU A 89 -1.01 -11.49 12.92
N MET A 90 -0.90 -10.16 13.05
CA MET A 90 -0.20 -9.49 14.15
C MET A 90 -1.02 -9.38 15.44
N GLY A 91 -2.26 -9.86 15.46
CA GLY A 91 -3.11 -9.87 16.65
C GLY A 91 -3.75 -8.51 17.00
N LEU A 92 -3.94 -7.60 16.03
CA LEU A 92 -4.58 -6.30 16.29
C LEU A 92 -6.01 -6.39 16.83
N GLY A 93 -6.67 -7.55 16.72
CA GLY A 93 -8.05 -7.76 17.17
C GLY A 93 -9.10 -6.98 16.38
N GLY A 94 -8.75 -6.47 15.20
CA GLY A 94 -9.62 -5.68 14.32
C GLY A 94 -8.82 -4.99 13.20
N PHE A 95 -9.50 -4.17 12.41
CA PHE A 95 -8.89 -3.39 11.33
C PHE A 95 -8.50 -1.99 11.81
N VAL A 96 -7.45 -1.43 11.21
CA VAL A 96 -7.11 -0.02 11.38
C VAL A 96 -8.14 0.85 10.65
N LEU A 97 -8.64 1.88 11.31
CA LEU A 97 -9.66 2.76 10.74
C LEU A 97 -9.04 3.76 9.74
N PRO A 98 -9.80 4.18 8.70
CA PRO A 98 -9.36 5.26 7.84
C PRO A 98 -9.30 6.58 8.62
N TYR A 99 -8.27 7.38 8.36
CA TYR A 99 -8.07 8.70 8.99
C TYR A 99 -9.30 9.61 8.89
N MET A 100 -10.03 9.54 7.78
CA MET A 100 -11.20 10.38 7.52
C MET A 100 -12.47 9.93 8.26
N ASP A 101 -12.47 8.75 8.89
CA ASP A 101 -13.60 8.30 9.71
C ASP A 101 -13.72 9.16 10.98
N PRO A 102 -14.90 9.74 11.28
CA PRO A 102 -15.12 10.51 12.51
C PRO A 102 -14.78 9.76 13.81
N ASN A 103 -14.79 8.42 13.78
CA ASN A 103 -14.44 7.58 14.92
C ASN A 103 -12.92 7.37 15.10
N THR A 104 -12.09 7.85 14.16
CA THR A 104 -10.62 7.77 14.24
C THR A 104 -10.07 8.87 15.16
N THR A 105 -10.35 8.75 16.45
CA THR A 105 -9.96 9.73 17.48
C THR A 105 -9.64 9.04 18.81
N GLY A 106 -9.06 9.80 19.75
CA GLY A 106 -8.72 9.32 21.09
C GLY A 106 -7.81 8.09 21.09
N ASP A 107 -8.13 7.13 21.96
CA ASP A 107 -7.35 5.89 22.15
C ASP A 107 -7.25 5.02 20.88
N VAL A 108 -8.12 5.21 19.89
CA VAL A 108 -8.04 4.50 18.60
C VAL A 108 -6.71 4.81 17.89
N LEU A 109 -6.18 6.03 18.04
CA LEU A 109 -4.90 6.43 17.45
C LEU A 109 -3.73 5.56 17.95
N PHE A 110 -3.82 5.01 19.18
CA PHE A 110 -2.81 4.13 19.77
C PHE A 110 -2.83 2.71 19.19
N ARG A 111 -3.84 2.34 18.41
CA ARG A 111 -3.89 1.09 17.62
C ARG A 111 -3.31 1.28 16.22
N GLY A 112 -3.22 2.53 15.76
CA GLY A 112 -2.77 2.89 14.42
C GLY A 112 -3.90 3.33 13.51
N VAL A 113 -3.53 3.94 12.38
CA VAL A 113 -4.46 4.64 11.48
C VAL A 113 -4.07 4.36 10.04
N ASN A 114 -5.08 4.26 9.17
CA ASN A 114 -4.90 4.14 7.74
C ASN A 114 -5.09 5.50 7.06
N TYR A 115 -4.02 6.06 6.50
CA TYR A 115 -4.00 7.33 5.78
C TYR A 115 -4.10 7.16 4.26
N ALA A 116 -4.14 5.92 3.76
CA ALA A 116 -4.10 5.65 2.32
C ALA A 116 -5.34 6.19 1.60
N SER A 117 -5.17 6.54 0.32
CA SER A 117 -6.24 7.14 -0.48
C SER A 117 -6.14 6.69 -1.93
N GLY A 118 -7.24 6.13 -2.45
CA GLY A 118 -7.36 5.79 -3.86
C GLY A 118 -7.07 6.96 -4.79
N GLY A 119 -6.26 6.70 -5.83
CA GLY A 119 -5.78 7.72 -6.77
C GLY A 119 -4.62 8.59 -6.24
N GLY A 120 -4.27 8.50 -4.95
CA GLY A 120 -3.09 9.18 -4.40
C GLY A 120 -1.77 8.65 -4.99
N GLY A 121 -0.74 9.48 -4.95
CA GLY A 121 0.60 9.14 -5.44
C GLY A 121 1.73 9.75 -4.60
N ILE A 122 2.96 9.47 -5.01
CA ILE A 122 4.18 10.08 -4.47
C ILE A 122 4.19 11.58 -4.82
N LEU A 123 3.85 11.90 -6.07
CA LEU A 123 3.74 13.26 -6.57
C LEU A 123 2.37 13.86 -6.24
N ASN A 124 2.34 15.16 -5.92
CA ASN A 124 1.13 15.82 -5.43
C ASN A 124 0.05 15.97 -6.51
N GLN A 125 0.46 16.01 -7.77
CA GLN A 125 -0.41 16.12 -8.95
C GLN A 125 -1.01 14.78 -9.36
N THR A 126 -0.43 13.65 -8.95
CA THR A 126 -0.88 12.30 -9.34
C THR A 126 -2.36 12.11 -9.01
N GLY A 127 -3.11 11.52 -9.95
CA GLY A 127 -4.54 11.21 -9.78
C GLY A 127 -5.47 12.42 -9.77
N SER A 128 -5.01 13.61 -10.19
CA SER A 128 -5.84 14.82 -10.31
C SER A 128 -7.09 14.62 -11.18
N ILE A 129 -7.03 13.71 -12.16
CA ILE A 129 -8.14 13.30 -13.01
C ILE A 129 -9.36 12.78 -12.23
N PHE A 130 -9.18 12.32 -11.00
CA PHE A 130 -10.27 11.84 -10.15
C PHE A 130 -10.86 12.91 -9.23
N GLY A 131 -10.35 14.15 -9.25
CA GLY A 131 -10.77 15.21 -8.34
C GLY A 131 -10.05 15.12 -6.99
N GLY A 132 -10.79 14.90 -5.90
CA GLY A 132 -10.22 14.78 -4.56
C GLY A 132 -9.41 13.49 -4.34
N ARG A 133 -8.26 13.61 -3.68
CA ARG A 133 -7.34 12.51 -3.34
C ARG A 133 -6.36 12.98 -2.27
N ILE A 134 -5.84 12.07 -1.45
CA ILE A 134 -4.80 12.38 -0.46
C ILE A 134 -3.45 11.86 -0.99
N ASN A 135 -2.61 12.75 -1.51
CA ASN A 135 -1.24 12.40 -1.92
C ASN A 135 -0.33 12.11 -0.70
N LEU A 136 0.82 11.48 -0.91
CA LEU A 136 1.67 11.03 0.20
C LEU A 136 2.12 12.16 1.13
N ASP A 137 2.39 13.36 0.63
CA ASP A 137 2.70 14.51 1.50
C ASP A 137 1.55 14.81 2.47
N ALA A 138 0.32 14.87 1.95
CA ALA A 138 -0.88 15.12 2.75
C ALA A 138 -1.19 13.96 3.72
N GLN A 139 -0.90 12.71 3.34
CA GLN A 139 -1.01 11.57 4.25
C GLN A 139 -0.04 11.69 5.43
N ILE A 140 1.19 12.13 5.17
CA ILE A 140 2.20 12.39 6.21
C ILE A 140 1.78 13.59 7.10
N ASP A 141 1.16 14.62 6.53
CA ASP A 141 0.63 15.76 7.30
C ASP A 141 -0.51 15.35 8.23
N ASN A 142 -1.42 14.50 7.75
CA ASN A 142 -2.48 13.89 8.56
C ASN A 142 -1.91 13.05 9.71
N TYR A 143 -0.87 12.26 9.45
CA TYR A 143 -0.14 11.55 10.50
C TYR A 143 0.53 12.51 11.50
N ALA A 144 1.17 13.58 11.04
CA ALA A 144 1.78 14.59 11.91
C ALA A 144 0.74 15.28 12.81
N LYS A 145 -0.50 15.44 12.34
CA LYS A 145 -1.62 15.87 13.16
C LYS A 145 -1.96 14.84 14.23
N ASN A 146 -2.20 13.58 13.87
CA ASN A 146 -2.52 12.56 14.87
C ASN A 146 -1.39 12.33 15.88
N ARG A 147 -0.11 12.42 15.47
CA ARG A 147 1.03 12.40 16.38
C ARG A 147 0.92 13.49 17.45
N ARG A 148 0.56 14.72 17.07
CA ARG A 148 0.33 15.81 18.04
C ARG A 148 -0.87 15.52 18.94
N ASP A 149 -1.96 15.01 18.38
CA ASP A 149 -3.16 14.65 19.15
C ASP A 149 -2.83 13.58 20.21
N MET A 150 -2.06 12.55 19.85
CA MET A 150 -1.58 11.51 20.77
C MET A 150 -0.70 12.09 21.89
N MET A 151 0.18 13.04 21.56
CA MET A 151 1.03 13.72 22.55
C MET A 151 0.21 14.56 23.53
N THR A 152 -0.79 15.28 23.03
CA THR A 152 -1.70 16.08 23.87
C THR A 152 -2.52 15.20 24.81
N GLN A 153 -2.97 14.04 24.34
CA GLN A 153 -3.85 13.16 25.12
C GLN A 153 -3.12 12.30 26.15
N HIS A 154 -1.93 11.78 25.81
CA HIS A 154 -1.23 10.79 26.64
C HIS A 154 0.16 11.22 27.10
N GLY A 155 0.58 12.43 26.73
CA GLY A 155 1.93 12.93 26.99
C GLY A 155 2.95 12.47 25.96
N GLU A 156 3.99 13.29 25.78
CA GLU A 156 5.02 13.09 24.75
C GLU A 156 5.74 11.74 24.90
N VAL A 157 6.15 11.39 26.11
CA VAL A 157 6.92 10.16 26.38
C VAL A 157 6.15 8.91 25.96
N ALA A 158 4.88 8.80 26.35
CA ALA A 158 4.04 7.66 26.01
C ALA A 158 3.74 7.59 24.50
N ALA A 159 3.40 8.74 23.90
CA ALA A 159 3.11 8.81 22.47
C ALA A 159 4.34 8.43 21.63
N VAL A 160 5.51 9.03 21.89
CA VAL A 160 6.75 8.74 21.15
C VAL A 160 7.16 7.28 21.34
N SER A 161 7.08 6.75 22.56
CA SER A 161 7.37 5.33 22.81
C SER A 161 6.46 4.42 21.97
N ARG A 162 5.15 4.72 21.93
CA ARG A 162 4.19 3.96 21.12
C ARG A 162 4.50 4.04 19.64
N LEU A 163 4.78 5.24 19.11
CA LEU A 163 5.08 5.47 17.70
C LEU A 163 6.38 4.78 17.27
N ARG A 164 7.46 4.87 18.06
CA ARG A 164 8.72 4.17 17.76
C ARG A 164 8.58 2.64 17.85
N GLY A 165 7.63 2.17 18.65
CA GLY A 165 7.24 0.77 18.74
C GLY A 165 6.39 0.27 17.58
N ALA A 166 5.73 1.16 16.83
CA ALA A 166 4.74 0.85 15.79
C ALA A 166 5.35 0.39 14.46
N LEU A 167 4.52 -0.27 13.64
CA LEU A 167 4.79 -0.60 12.24
C LEU A 167 4.23 0.50 11.33
N PHE A 168 5.04 0.92 10.37
CA PHE A 168 4.65 1.85 9.32
C PHE A 168 4.77 1.12 7.98
N SER A 169 3.71 1.13 7.18
CA SER A 169 3.75 0.55 5.83
C SER A 169 3.41 1.61 4.79
N VAL A 170 4.22 1.71 3.73
CA VAL A 170 4.02 2.66 2.64
C VAL A 170 3.91 1.92 1.32
N THR A 171 2.74 1.98 0.67
CA THR A 171 2.44 1.34 -0.61
C THR A 171 2.05 2.40 -1.64
N MET A 172 3.03 2.93 -2.37
CA MET A 172 2.82 4.06 -3.28
C MET A 172 3.68 3.93 -4.56
N GLY A 173 3.20 4.49 -5.67
CA GLY A 173 3.98 4.66 -6.90
C GLY A 173 3.26 4.20 -8.16
N SER A 174 2.29 3.28 -8.05
CA SER A 174 1.55 2.76 -9.21
C SER A 174 0.79 3.88 -9.93
N ASN A 175 0.09 4.72 -9.17
CA ASN A 175 -0.68 5.85 -9.71
C ASN A 175 0.19 6.90 -10.41
N ASP A 176 1.41 7.14 -9.94
CA ASP A 176 2.33 8.08 -10.57
C ASP A 176 2.67 7.67 -12.01
N PHE A 177 2.63 6.38 -12.32
CA PHE A 177 2.66 5.90 -13.69
C PHE A 177 1.26 5.93 -14.31
N ILE A 178 0.32 5.13 -13.81
CA ILE A 178 -0.93 4.82 -14.54
C ILE A 178 -1.93 5.98 -14.60
N ASN A 179 -1.92 6.84 -13.58
CA ASN A 179 -2.85 7.96 -13.40
C ASN A 179 -2.12 9.32 -13.44
N ASN A 180 -0.89 9.33 -13.96
CA ASN A 180 -0.15 10.54 -14.28
C ASN A 180 0.69 10.34 -15.57
N TYR A 181 1.89 9.74 -15.48
CA TYR A 181 2.84 9.69 -16.61
C TYR A 181 2.35 8.93 -17.85
N LEU A 182 1.46 7.95 -17.69
CA LEU A 182 0.95 7.07 -18.76
C LEU A 182 -0.48 7.38 -19.17
N VAL A 183 -1.11 8.44 -18.64
CA VAL A 183 -2.50 8.78 -18.97
C VAL A 183 -2.62 9.14 -20.46
N PRO A 184 -3.43 8.44 -21.26
CA PRO A 184 -3.56 8.72 -22.69
C PRO A 184 -3.97 10.17 -22.95
N VAL A 185 -3.42 10.77 -24.00
CA VAL A 185 -3.67 12.16 -24.45
C VAL A 185 -3.19 13.23 -23.46
N LEU A 186 -3.66 13.21 -22.21
CA LEU A 186 -3.42 14.25 -21.21
C LEU A 186 -1.94 14.43 -20.84
N SER A 187 -1.18 13.34 -20.76
CA SER A 187 0.25 13.39 -20.40
C SER A 187 1.20 13.42 -21.60
N VAL A 188 0.68 13.49 -22.83
CA VAL A 188 1.51 13.55 -24.06
C VAL A 188 2.45 14.76 -24.06
N PRO A 189 2.00 15.99 -23.75
CA PRO A 189 2.89 17.16 -23.75
C PRO A 189 4.00 17.03 -22.69
N GLU A 190 3.66 16.53 -21.50
CA GLU A 190 4.62 16.37 -20.41
C GLU A 190 5.66 15.28 -20.71
N ARG A 191 5.23 14.14 -21.30
CA ARG A 191 6.15 13.09 -21.75
C ARG A 191 7.05 13.52 -22.90
N ALA A 192 6.63 14.47 -23.73
CA ALA A 192 7.46 14.99 -24.82
C ALA A 192 8.68 15.76 -24.30
N VAL A 193 8.59 16.36 -23.11
CA VAL A 193 9.68 17.15 -22.50
C VAL A 193 10.34 16.45 -21.32
N THR A 194 9.69 15.44 -20.73
CA THR A 194 10.19 14.69 -19.57
C THR A 194 10.42 13.22 -19.93
N PRO A 195 11.68 12.83 -20.22
CA PRO A 195 11.98 11.44 -20.53
C PRO A 195 11.78 10.54 -19.30
N PRO A 196 11.52 9.23 -19.48
CA PRO A 196 11.16 8.33 -18.39
C PRO A 196 12.14 8.30 -17.23
N GLU A 197 13.44 8.37 -17.53
CA GLU A 197 14.47 8.38 -16.48
C GLU A 197 14.41 9.65 -15.62
N ALA A 198 14.21 10.82 -16.23
CA ALA A 198 14.09 12.09 -15.49
C ALA A 198 12.85 12.06 -14.58
N PHE A 199 11.72 11.56 -15.10
CA PHE A 199 10.50 11.37 -14.32
C PHE A 199 10.71 10.46 -13.11
N ILE A 200 11.28 9.27 -13.33
CA ILE A 200 11.57 8.30 -12.26
C ILE A 200 12.55 8.87 -11.24
N ASN A 201 13.59 9.59 -11.67
CA ASN A 201 14.54 10.23 -10.76
C ASN A 201 13.84 11.28 -9.88
N GLY A 202 12.94 12.08 -10.45
CA GLY A 202 12.11 13.04 -9.71
C GLY A 202 11.21 12.35 -8.67
N MET A 203 10.52 11.28 -9.06
CA MET A 203 9.71 10.48 -8.13
C MET A 203 10.55 9.92 -6.99
N ILE A 204 11.72 9.33 -7.28
CA ILE A 204 12.60 8.74 -6.26
C ILE A 204 13.13 9.81 -5.29
N ALA A 205 13.52 10.98 -5.81
CA ALA A 205 13.96 12.10 -4.97
C ALA A 205 12.85 12.57 -4.03
N LYS A 206 11.62 12.72 -4.55
CA LYS A 206 10.44 13.09 -3.75
C LYS A 206 10.12 12.03 -2.70
N TYR A 207 10.10 10.75 -3.09
CA TYR A 207 9.75 9.66 -2.20
C TYR A 207 10.76 9.50 -1.07
N ARG A 208 12.06 9.66 -1.36
CA ARG A 208 13.13 9.71 -0.36
C ARG A 208 12.85 10.78 0.70
N GLN A 209 12.50 12.00 0.28
CA GLN A 209 12.19 13.09 1.22
C GLN A 209 11.01 12.73 2.11
N GLN A 210 9.95 12.15 1.54
CA GLN A 210 8.75 11.72 2.28
C GLN A 210 9.06 10.62 3.31
N LEU A 211 9.89 9.63 2.96
CA LEU A 211 10.34 8.59 3.88
C LEU A 211 11.19 9.16 5.03
N ILE A 212 12.06 10.14 4.74
CA ILE A 212 12.80 10.87 5.78
C ILE A 212 11.84 11.65 6.68
N ARG A 213 10.80 12.31 6.13
CA ARG A 213 9.78 13.02 6.93
C ARG A 213 9.08 12.08 7.92
N LEU A 214 8.72 10.86 7.50
CA LEU A 214 8.15 9.86 8.41
C LEU A 214 9.11 9.51 9.56
N TYR A 215 10.39 9.30 9.26
CA TYR A 215 11.40 9.04 10.29
C TYR A 215 11.55 10.22 11.27
N LEU A 216 11.54 11.46 10.78
CA LEU A 216 11.56 12.66 11.62
C LEU A 216 10.31 12.78 12.52
N LEU A 217 9.21 12.12 12.14
CA LEU A 217 7.97 12.02 12.90
C LEU A 217 7.87 10.71 13.70
N ASP A 218 9.00 10.23 14.22
CA ASP A 218 9.15 9.05 15.10
C ASP A 218 8.88 7.68 14.48
N ALA A 219 8.64 7.58 13.18
CA ALA A 219 8.57 6.26 12.54
C ALA A 219 9.94 5.57 12.61
N ARG A 220 9.96 4.32 13.09
CA ARG A 220 11.20 3.53 13.24
C ARG A 220 11.17 2.20 12.51
N LYS A 221 10.02 1.57 12.33
CA LYS A 221 9.90 0.29 11.60
C LYS A 221 9.08 0.53 10.35
N ILE A 222 9.75 0.74 9.22
CA ILE A 222 9.11 1.24 7.99
C ILE A 222 9.27 0.19 6.89
N VAL A 223 8.14 -0.37 6.46
CA VAL A 223 8.04 -1.25 5.30
C VAL A 223 7.67 -0.42 4.09
N VAL A 224 8.50 -0.44 3.06
CA VAL A 224 8.28 0.27 1.80
C VAL A 224 8.02 -0.76 0.71
N VAL A 225 6.82 -0.75 0.16
CA VAL A 225 6.37 -1.70 -0.87
C VAL A 225 6.70 -1.12 -2.24
N ASN A 226 7.27 -1.95 -3.12
CA ASN A 226 7.60 -1.54 -4.48
C ASN A 226 6.37 -1.53 -5.41
N VAL A 227 6.53 -1.07 -6.65
CA VAL A 227 5.45 -1.06 -7.64
C VAL A 227 5.31 -2.44 -8.24
N GLY A 228 4.09 -2.98 -8.33
CA GLY A 228 3.81 -4.28 -8.97
C GLY A 228 4.02 -4.27 -10.50
N PRO A 229 3.76 -5.39 -11.19
CA PRO A 229 3.81 -5.44 -12.66
C PRO A 229 2.62 -4.69 -13.28
N ILE A 230 2.69 -3.36 -13.29
CA ILE A 230 1.58 -2.49 -13.73
C ILE A 230 1.16 -2.73 -15.19
N GLY A 231 2.07 -3.20 -16.04
CA GLY A 231 1.74 -3.59 -17.41
C GLY A 231 0.81 -4.80 -17.49
N CYS A 232 0.65 -5.56 -16.40
CA CYS A 232 -0.29 -6.69 -16.31
C CYS A 232 -1.68 -6.27 -15.80
N ILE A 233 -1.88 -5.01 -15.42
CA ILE A 233 -3.19 -4.49 -15.01
C ILE A 233 -4.12 -4.52 -16.24
N PRO A 234 -5.36 -5.04 -16.13
CA PRO A 234 -6.28 -5.15 -17.27
C PRO A 234 -6.40 -3.85 -18.09
N TYR A 235 -6.59 -2.70 -17.43
CA TYR A 235 -6.66 -1.40 -18.09
C TYR A 235 -5.44 -1.07 -18.97
N LEU A 236 -4.22 -1.30 -18.48
CA LEU A 236 -3.01 -1.06 -19.28
C LEU A 236 -2.80 -2.13 -20.35
N ARG A 237 -3.29 -3.35 -20.13
CA ARG A 237 -3.28 -4.37 -21.17
C ARG A 237 -4.15 -3.96 -22.35
N ASP A 238 -5.35 -3.45 -22.07
CA ASP A 238 -6.30 -3.07 -23.12
C ASP A 238 -5.83 -1.88 -23.97
N ILE A 239 -5.17 -0.89 -23.35
CA ILE A 239 -4.79 0.34 -24.06
C ILE A 239 -3.32 0.37 -24.55
N MET A 240 -2.44 -0.51 -24.06
CA MET A 240 -1.00 -0.47 -24.36
C MET A 240 -0.41 -1.79 -24.88
N THR A 241 -1.17 -2.88 -24.99
CA THR A 241 -0.65 -4.14 -25.58
C THR A 241 -0.97 -4.25 -27.06
N THR A 242 -0.07 -4.91 -27.80
CA THR A 242 -0.25 -5.24 -29.22
C THR A 242 -0.69 -6.69 -29.45
N GLY A 243 -0.87 -7.48 -28.38
CA GLY A 243 -1.19 -8.91 -28.46
C GLY A 243 -2.15 -9.36 -27.37
N ALA A 244 -3.14 -10.18 -27.74
CA ALA A 244 -4.14 -10.70 -26.83
C ALA A 244 -3.49 -11.50 -25.69
N GLY A 245 -3.86 -11.20 -24.44
CA GLY A 245 -3.41 -11.99 -23.28
C GLY A 245 -2.11 -11.54 -22.61
N ALA A 246 -1.25 -10.77 -23.28
CA ALA A 246 0.06 -10.40 -22.76
C ALA A 246 0.02 -9.18 -21.83
N CYS A 247 1.05 -9.02 -20.98
CA CYS A 247 1.28 -7.77 -20.24
C CYS A 247 1.94 -6.72 -21.13
N ALA A 248 1.65 -5.44 -20.92
CA ALA A 248 2.33 -4.34 -21.59
C ALA A 248 3.78 -4.21 -21.09
N GLU A 249 4.75 -4.30 -22.00
CA GLU A 249 6.17 -4.32 -21.61
C GLU A 249 6.64 -2.95 -21.10
N PHE A 250 6.31 -1.87 -21.79
CA PHE A 250 6.82 -0.53 -21.46
C PHE A 250 6.45 -0.08 -20.03
N PRO A 251 5.20 -0.18 -19.55
CA PRO A 251 4.87 0.12 -18.15
C PRO A 251 5.64 -0.76 -17.14
N ASN A 252 5.87 -2.03 -17.47
CA ASN A 252 6.65 -2.93 -16.63
C ASN A 252 8.13 -2.52 -16.56
N GLN A 253 8.73 -2.06 -17.66
CA GLN A 253 10.10 -1.54 -17.68
C GLN A 253 10.23 -0.29 -16.78
N LEU A 254 9.24 0.62 -16.80
CA LEU A 254 9.20 1.80 -15.93
C LEU A 254 9.14 1.39 -14.45
N ALA A 255 8.21 0.49 -14.10
CA ALA A 255 8.07 -0.01 -12.73
C ALA A 255 9.36 -0.68 -12.23
N GLN A 256 9.99 -1.53 -13.05
CA GLN A 256 11.27 -2.18 -12.68
C GLN A 256 12.40 -1.17 -12.49
N SER A 257 12.49 -0.14 -13.35
CA SER A 257 13.50 0.92 -13.23
C SER A 257 13.32 1.71 -11.93
N PHE A 258 12.09 2.12 -11.62
CA PHE A 258 11.74 2.73 -10.34
C PHE A 258 12.07 1.81 -9.16
N ASN A 259 11.68 0.53 -9.22
CA ASN A 259 11.88 -0.44 -8.15
C ASN A 259 13.36 -0.66 -7.81
N ARG A 260 14.25 -0.65 -8.81
CA ARG A 260 15.71 -0.73 -8.59
C ARG A 260 16.23 0.48 -7.82
N LYS A 261 15.83 1.69 -8.23
CA LYS A 261 16.23 2.94 -7.54
C LYS A 261 15.62 3.04 -6.15
N LEU A 262 14.37 2.61 -5.97
CA LEU A 262 13.71 2.57 -4.66
C LEU A 262 14.42 1.63 -3.70
N ARG A 263 14.83 0.45 -4.16
CA ARG A 263 15.61 -0.50 -3.33
C ARG A 263 16.91 0.14 -2.83
N ALA A 264 17.61 0.88 -3.68
CA ALA A 264 18.82 1.61 -3.28
C ALA A 264 18.51 2.65 -2.20
N VAL A 265 17.47 3.47 -2.38
CA VAL A 265 17.04 4.46 -1.36
C VAL A 265 16.66 3.80 -0.04
N VAL A 266 15.86 2.74 -0.05
CA VAL A 266 15.43 2.04 1.18
C VAL A 266 16.63 1.44 1.92
N THR A 267 17.60 0.88 1.18
CA THR A 267 18.84 0.34 1.74
C THR A 267 19.67 1.44 2.39
N GLU A 268 19.84 2.57 1.69
CA GLU A 268 20.60 3.71 2.18
C GLU A 268 19.96 4.34 3.42
N LEU A 269 18.64 4.55 3.42
CA LEU A 269 17.93 5.08 4.58
C LEU A 269 18.01 4.13 5.78
N GLY A 270 17.92 2.82 5.56
CA GLY A 270 18.10 1.82 6.60
C GLY A 270 19.49 1.83 7.24
N ALA A 271 20.53 2.16 6.47
CA ALA A 271 21.90 2.29 6.98
C ALA A 271 22.18 3.67 7.61
N GLY A 272 21.57 4.74 7.07
CA GLY A 272 21.87 6.12 7.46
C GLY A 272 21.01 6.69 8.59
N LEU A 273 19.80 6.14 8.84
CA LEU A 273 18.87 6.65 9.84
C LEU A 273 18.91 5.79 11.11
N GLY A 274 19.72 6.24 12.08
CA GLY A 274 19.98 5.51 13.32
C GLY A 274 18.72 5.11 14.11
N GLY A 275 18.73 3.90 14.66
CA GLY A 275 17.61 3.36 15.44
C GLY A 275 16.35 3.04 14.63
N SER A 276 16.40 3.16 13.30
CA SER A 276 15.32 2.73 12.41
C SER A 276 15.65 1.41 11.71
N ARG A 277 14.60 0.78 11.20
CA ARG A 277 14.66 -0.38 10.33
C ARG A 277 13.76 -0.12 9.14
N PHE A 278 14.38 -0.01 7.98
CA PHE A 278 13.71 0.07 6.70
C PHE A 278 13.70 -1.30 6.04
N VAL A 279 12.54 -1.73 5.55
CA VAL A 279 12.38 -3.01 4.85
C VAL A 279 11.77 -2.76 3.48
N TYR A 280 12.44 -3.28 2.45
CA TYR A 280 11.92 -3.27 1.08
C TYR A 280 11.06 -4.52 0.85
N ALA A 281 9.78 -4.32 0.52
CA ALA A 281 8.87 -5.41 0.15
C ALA A 281 8.72 -5.50 -1.37
N ASP A 282 9.10 -6.65 -1.93
CA ASP A 282 9.16 -6.89 -3.38
C ASP A 282 7.86 -7.51 -3.91
N VAL A 283 6.80 -6.72 -3.97
CA VAL A 283 5.50 -7.16 -4.50
C VAL A 283 5.56 -7.42 -6.00
N TYR A 284 6.45 -6.76 -6.75
CA TYR A 284 6.67 -7.05 -8.18
C TYR A 284 6.99 -8.53 -8.38
N ARG A 285 7.95 -9.07 -7.62
CA ARG A 285 8.34 -10.48 -7.70
C ARG A 285 7.19 -11.40 -7.28
N ILE A 286 6.50 -11.08 -6.20
CA ILE A 286 5.38 -11.90 -5.68
C ILE A 286 4.27 -12.01 -6.72
N VAL A 287 3.81 -10.88 -7.26
CA VAL A 287 2.71 -10.87 -8.25
C VAL A 287 3.14 -11.51 -9.56
N SER A 288 4.39 -11.31 -9.99
CA SER A 288 4.91 -11.97 -11.20
C SER A 288 4.94 -13.49 -11.05
N ASP A 289 5.32 -13.99 -9.87
CA ASP A 289 5.27 -15.43 -9.56
C ASP A 289 3.84 -15.96 -9.57
N VAL A 290 2.89 -15.23 -8.96
CA VAL A 290 1.47 -15.61 -9.00
C VAL A 290 0.95 -15.66 -10.44
N ILE A 291 1.30 -14.69 -11.29
CA ILE A 291 0.87 -14.70 -12.71
C ILE A 291 1.47 -15.91 -13.45
N ALA A 292 2.76 -16.19 -13.26
CA ALA A 292 3.44 -17.29 -13.94
C ALA A 292 2.99 -18.67 -13.43
N ASN A 293 2.70 -18.78 -12.13
CA ASN A 293 2.48 -20.03 -11.41
C ASN A 293 1.09 -20.11 -10.78
N TYR A 294 0.08 -19.44 -11.34
CA TYR A 294 -1.24 -19.26 -10.72
C TYR A 294 -1.90 -20.55 -10.25
N LYS A 295 -1.69 -21.67 -10.96
CA LYS A 295 -2.23 -23.00 -10.59
C LYS A 295 -1.73 -23.51 -9.24
N SER A 296 -0.56 -23.05 -8.80
CA SER A 296 0.01 -23.39 -7.50
C SER A 296 -0.48 -22.49 -6.36
N HIS A 297 -1.09 -21.35 -6.70
CA HIS A 297 -1.58 -20.34 -5.76
C HIS A 297 -3.11 -20.36 -5.61
N GLY A 298 -3.80 -21.21 -6.36
CA GLY A 298 -5.26 -21.41 -6.26
C GLY A 298 -5.86 -22.08 -7.49
N THR A 299 -7.16 -22.34 -7.44
CA THR A 299 -7.94 -22.85 -8.58
C THR A 299 -8.53 -21.71 -9.40
N ILE A 300 -8.49 -21.80 -10.74
CA ILE A 300 -9.30 -20.91 -11.58
C ILE A 300 -10.76 -21.27 -11.32
N ALA A 301 -11.49 -20.40 -10.62
CA ALA A 301 -12.94 -20.41 -10.70
C ALA A 301 -13.30 -19.90 -12.10
N HIS A 302 -13.73 -20.79 -12.99
CA HIS A 302 -14.41 -20.36 -14.19
C HIS A 302 -15.65 -19.60 -13.73
N MET A 303 -15.67 -18.28 -13.90
CA MET A 303 -16.92 -17.53 -13.90
C MET A 303 -17.68 -18.00 -15.14
N THR A 304 -18.41 -19.11 -15.02
CA THR A 304 -19.49 -19.41 -15.95
C THR A 304 -20.48 -18.28 -15.79
N SER A 305 -20.59 -17.43 -16.81
CA SER A 305 -21.66 -16.45 -16.92
C SER A 305 -22.99 -17.20 -16.82
N SER A 306 -23.60 -17.22 -15.64
CA SER A 306 -25.00 -17.57 -15.50
C SER A 306 -25.82 -16.38 -15.99
N HIS A 307 -25.82 -16.17 -17.30
CA HIS A 307 -26.98 -15.62 -17.98
C HIS A 307 -28.01 -16.74 -18.06
N GLN A 308 -28.99 -16.69 -17.15
CA GLN A 308 -30.32 -17.33 -17.12
C GLN A 308 -30.79 -17.19 -15.67
N ALA A 309 -31.86 -16.48 -15.31
CA ALA A 309 -33.07 -16.06 -16.01
C ALA A 309 -33.51 -14.64 -15.59
#